data_AF-A0A936DPH0-F1
#
_entry.id   AF-A0A936DPH0-F1
#
_cell.length_a   1.000
_cell.length_b   1.000
_cell.length_c   1.000
_cell.angle_alpha   90.00
_cell.angle_beta   90.00
_cell.angle_gamma   90.00
#
_symmetry.space_group_name_H-M   'P 1'
#
loop_
_entity.id
_entity.type
_entity.pdbx_description
1 polymer ?
#
loop_
_entity_poly.entity_id
_entity_poly.type
_entity_poly.pdbx_seq_one_letter_code
_entity_poly.pdbx_strand_id
1 'polypeptide(L)'
;MLYSFLKVFIKKCLQYYFNQINVFGTENIPPKGPTLFISNHPSSFMEGLLIACYQEQTLHFLVRGDMFEKAWLKPLLHKTNQIPIYRFRDGFEKLRNNKGTFSHSFDKLGENHSILIFPEASTQLVRYLRPLQKGAARLAIGSIEEKNMDDLIIVPCGIHYSNVIQSSSNVLLFFGPGISVRKWMEDHNMVNDKISQLTTDLETELGNVIMSIPEKTDQQIYDQLSCVLNNSNNTETEDVPFRYFSNHKNILKLLKSQEIQTRKAMQEYTSHYSNIEALEFALLRPLSEKIILFIELVLYFFIGLPGFITNVIPIGIAEQFTKNKIKNKEFIAPVKFILSVLFTLVFSIFWLIFWTSILGFVNGLIVVIGLQFSFYYFIQFKHKSKLGKYLFNLNIYQNKNRLMEKRNEVLKLFEIPL
;
A
#
# COMPACT_ATOMS: atom_id res chain seq x y z
N MET A 1 -6.95 13.36 20.21
CA MET A 1 -5.58 13.94 20.23
C MET A 1 -4.51 12.91 19.88
N LEU A 2 -4.34 11.83 20.66
CA LEU A 2 -3.30 10.81 20.39
C LEU A 2 -3.44 10.14 19.01
N TYR A 3 -4.65 9.70 18.63
CA TYR A 3 -4.90 9.09 17.32
C TYR A 3 -4.52 10.03 16.17
N SER A 4 -4.95 11.29 16.22
CA SER A 4 -4.64 12.30 15.20
C SER A 4 -3.13 12.57 15.09
N PHE A 5 -2.44 12.66 16.22
CA PHE A 5 -0.98 12.79 16.25
C PHE A 5 -0.29 11.58 15.62
N LEU A 6 -0.67 10.37 16.04
CA LEU A 6 -0.13 9.12 15.48
C LEU A 6 -0.40 9.02 13.98
N LYS A 7 -1.58 9.41 13.51
CA LYS A 7 -1.93 9.42 12.09
C LYS A 7 -0.98 10.31 11.28
N VAL A 8 -0.70 11.53 11.74
CA VAL A 8 0.26 12.43 11.08
C VAL A 8 1.68 11.88 11.13
N PHE A 9 2.11 11.39 12.29
CA PHE A 9 3.45 10.81 12.47
C PHE A 9 3.67 9.58 11.59
N ILE A 10 2.75 8.61 11.64
CA ILE A 10 2.80 7.39 10.83
C ILE A 10 2.70 7.71 9.35
N LYS A 11 1.87 8.69 8.93
CA LYS A 11 1.84 9.15 7.53
C LYS A 11 3.23 9.58 7.06
N LYS A 12 3.98 10.33 7.88
CA LYS A 12 5.37 10.68 7.56
C LYS A 12 6.27 9.44 7.53
N CYS A 13 6.19 8.54 8.50
CA CYS A 13 6.97 7.31 8.46
C CYS A 13 6.69 6.46 7.21
N LEU A 14 5.42 6.35 6.77
CA LEU A 14 5.05 5.64 5.55
C LEU A 14 5.64 6.30 4.30
N GLN A 15 5.65 7.64 4.23
CA GLN A 15 6.30 8.39 3.15
C GLN A 15 7.84 8.18 3.10
N TYR A 16 8.46 7.84 4.23
CA TYR A 16 9.88 7.47 4.28
C TYR A 16 10.08 5.99 3.91
N TYR A 17 9.12 5.13 4.28
CA TYR A 17 9.21 3.70 4.04
C TYR A 17 8.94 3.30 2.59
N PHE A 18 7.93 3.92 1.97
CA PHE A 18 7.55 3.69 0.58
C PHE A 18 8.23 4.68 -0.36
N ASN A 19 8.50 4.25 -1.59
CA ASN A 19 9.07 5.12 -2.61
C ASN A 19 8.05 6.13 -3.12
N GLN A 20 6.85 5.66 -3.44
CA GLN A 20 5.73 6.49 -3.85
C GLN A 20 4.44 5.90 -3.27
N ILE A 21 3.53 6.77 -2.86
CA ILE A 21 2.18 6.41 -2.43
C ILE A 21 1.23 7.26 -3.25
N ASN A 22 0.63 6.66 -4.28
CA ASN A 22 -0.36 7.32 -5.11
C ASN A 22 -1.75 6.94 -4.61
N VAL A 23 -2.57 7.94 -4.35
CA VAL A 23 -3.91 7.77 -3.79
C VAL A 23 -4.92 8.40 -4.72
N PHE A 24 -5.98 7.66 -5.00
CA PHE A 24 -7.02 8.03 -5.95
C PHE A 24 -8.41 7.74 -5.38
N GLY A 25 -9.42 8.46 -5.87
CA GLY A 25 -10.81 8.24 -5.48
C GLY A 25 -11.17 8.77 -4.10
N THR A 26 -10.35 9.66 -3.53
CA THR A 26 -10.62 10.24 -2.19
C THR A 26 -11.94 11.01 -2.13
N GLU A 27 -12.39 11.52 -3.28
CA GLU A 27 -13.69 12.16 -3.49
C GLU A 27 -14.88 11.21 -3.29
N ASN A 28 -14.67 9.90 -3.39
CA ASN A 28 -15.69 8.89 -3.10
C ASN A 28 -15.89 8.65 -1.60
N ILE A 29 -14.98 9.17 -0.77
CA ILE A 29 -15.06 9.04 0.68
C ILE A 29 -16.01 10.13 1.20
N PRO A 30 -17.07 9.76 1.96
CA PRO A 30 -17.90 10.76 2.62
C PRO A 30 -17.04 11.66 3.51
N PRO A 31 -17.23 12.99 3.49
CA PRO A 31 -16.45 13.88 4.36
C PRO A 31 -16.76 13.64 5.85
N LYS A 32 -17.98 13.18 6.16
CA LYS A 32 -18.47 12.85 7.50
C LYS A 32 -19.51 11.74 7.42
N GLY A 33 -19.84 11.18 8.58
CA GLY A 33 -20.88 10.16 8.70
C GLY A 33 -20.31 8.75 8.75
N PRO A 34 -21.16 7.77 9.05
CA PRO A 34 -20.74 6.39 9.24
C PRO A 34 -20.23 5.80 7.94
N THR A 35 -19.01 5.27 7.97
CA THR A 35 -18.35 4.71 6.79
C THR A 35 -17.72 3.36 7.10
N LEU A 36 -18.05 2.34 6.32
CA LEU A 36 -17.43 1.02 6.39
C LEU A 36 -16.43 0.86 5.23
N PHE A 37 -15.15 0.96 5.51
CA PHE A 37 -14.10 0.67 4.55
C PHE A 37 -13.89 -0.85 4.44
N ILE A 38 -13.87 -1.37 3.21
CA ILE A 38 -13.50 -2.77 2.94
C ILE A 38 -12.25 -2.80 2.06
N SER A 39 -11.33 -3.72 2.30
CA SER A 39 -10.07 -3.78 1.53
C SER A 39 -9.56 -5.20 1.32
N ASN A 40 -8.78 -5.42 0.26
CA ASN A 40 -7.91 -6.61 0.18
C ASN A 40 -6.82 -6.56 1.24
N HIS A 41 -6.24 -7.73 1.54
CA HIS A 41 -5.29 -7.91 2.64
C HIS A 41 -4.00 -8.64 2.22
N PRO A 42 -3.20 -8.05 1.31
CA PRO A 42 -1.99 -8.69 0.79
C PRO A 42 -0.80 -8.70 1.79
N SER A 43 -0.78 -7.80 2.77
CA SER A 43 0.18 -7.71 3.88
C SER A 43 -0.55 -7.79 5.22
N SER A 44 0.19 -7.67 6.33
CA SER A 44 -0.37 -7.74 7.68
C SER A 44 -1.15 -6.49 8.10
N PHE A 45 -0.52 -5.44 8.61
CA PHE A 45 -1.25 -4.25 9.12
C PHE A 45 -0.94 -2.98 8.33
N MET A 46 -0.13 -3.10 7.27
CA MET A 46 0.35 -1.96 6.50
C MET A 46 -0.78 -1.27 5.75
N GLU A 47 -1.72 -2.07 5.22
CA GLU A 47 -2.95 -1.62 4.59
C GLU A 47 -3.79 -0.75 5.51
N GLY A 48 -3.94 -1.21 6.77
CA GLY A 48 -4.68 -0.48 7.78
C GLY A 48 -4.06 0.88 8.05
N LEU A 49 -2.73 0.97 8.11
CA LEU A 49 -2.03 2.24 8.28
C LEU A 49 -2.17 3.15 7.06
N LEU A 50 -2.06 2.60 5.85
CA LEU A 50 -2.21 3.34 4.60
C LEU A 50 -3.61 3.93 4.48
N ILE A 51 -4.66 3.11 4.61
CA ILE A 51 -6.04 3.59 4.59
C ILE A 51 -6.22 4.65 5.67
N ALA A 52 -5.81 4.39 6.91
CA ALA A 52 -5.96 5.35 8.00
C ALA A 52 -5.32 6.72 7.74
N CYS A 53 -4.16 6.77 7.08
CA CYS A 53 -3.39 8.00 6.86
C CYS A 53 -3.86 8.82 5.65
N TYR A 54 -4.63 8.22 4.74
CA TYR A 54 -5.02 8.80 3.45
C TYR A 54 -6.53 9.00 3.28
N GLN A 55 -7.27 8.95 4.40
CA GLN A 55 -8.65 9.39 4.56
C GLN A 55 -8.72 10.34 5.77
N GLU A 56 -9.79 11.12 5.95
CA GLU A 56 -9.85 12.15 7.02
C GLU A 56 -10.49 11.66 8.33
N GLN A 57 -11.56 10.88 8.23
CA GLN A 57 -12.36 10.36 9.34
C GLN A 57 -11.55 9.54 10.38
N THR A 58 -12.14 9.37 11.56
CA THR A 58 -11.56 8.52 12.62
C THR A 58 -11.90 7.06 12.34
N LEU A 59 -10.86 6.25 12.14
CA LEU A 59 -11.00 4.85 11.74
C LEU A 59 -10.81 3.92 12.93
N HIS A 60 -11.74 2.98 13.08
CA HIS A 60 -11.63 1.80 13.92
C HIS A 60 -11.23 0.59 13.07
N PHE A 61 -10.54 -0.37 13.67
CA PHE A 61 -10.00 -1.53 12.94
C PHE A 61 -10.48 -2.82 13.56
N LEU A 62 -11.04 -3.72 12.75
CA LEU A 62 -11.28 -5.08 13.19
C LEU A 62 -9.97 -5.88 13.13
N VAL A 63 -9.47 -6.25 14.31
CA VAL A 63 -8.17 -6.93 14.47
C VAL A 63 -8.35 -8.24 15.21
N ARG A 64 -7.51 -9.23 14.87
CA ARG A 64 -7.60 -10.58 15.44
C ARG A 64 -7.66 -10.56 16.97
N GLY A 65 -8.66 -11.25 17.51
CA GLY A 65 -8.93 -11.27 18.95
C GLY A 65 -7.80 -11.84 19.80
N ASP A 66 -6.96 -12.72 19.26
CA ASP A 66 -5.80 -13.29 19.99
C ASP A 66 -4.73 -12.24 20.36
N MET A 67 -4.72 -11.08 19.68
CA MET A 67 -3.86 -9.95 20.08
C MET A 67 -4.33 -9.28 21.38
N PHE A 68 -5.62 -9.35 21.70
CA PHE A 68 -6.21 -8.75 22.91
C PHE A 68 -6.02 -9.61 24.16
N GLU A 69 -5.62 -10.87 24.00
CA GLU A 69 -5.26 -11.77 25.13
C GLU A 69 -3.90 -11.39 25.75
N LYS A 70 -3.06 -10.65 25.00
CA LYS A 70 -1.76 -10.16 25.48
C LYS A 70 -1.97 -8.92 26.35
N ALA A 71 -1.85 -9.08 27.67
CA ALA A 71 -2.10 -8.02 28.66
C ALA A 71 -1.31 -6.72 28.40
N TRP A 72 -0.06 -6.82 27.92
CA TRP A 72 0.77 -5.66 27.61
C TRP A 72 0.37 -4.93 26.31
N LEU A 73 -0.27 -5.63 25.37
CA LEU A 73 -0.68 -5.09 24.07
C LEU A 73 -2.10 -4.51 24.11
N LYS A 74 -2.99 -5.12 24.89
CA LYS A 74 -4.42 -4.76 24.99
C LYS A 74 -4.69 -3.26 25.21
N PRO A 75 -4.03 -2.54 26.14
CA PRO A 75 -4.27 -1.11 26.34
C PRO A 75 -3.93 -0.27 25.10
N LEU A 76 -2.88 -0.65 24.37
CA LEU A 76 -2.48 0.03 23.14
C LEU A 76 -3.53 -0.17 22.05
N LEU A 77 -3.99 -1.40 21.85
CA LEU A 77 -5.02 -1.72 20.85
C LEU A 77 -6.28 -0.88 21.05
N HIS A 78 -6.79 -0.80 22.28
CA HIS A 78 -7.96 0.02 22.62
C HIS A 78 -7.70 1.52 22.39
N LYS A 79 -6.53 2.06 22.77
CA LYS A 79 -6.17 3.47 22.53
C LYS A 79 -6.01 3.81 21.05
N THR A 80 -5.77 2.82 20.20
CA THR A 80 -5.65 2.95 18.74
C THR A 80 -6.90 2.50 17.99
N ASN A 81 -8.06 2.52 18.64
CA ASN A 81 -9.37 2.24 18.02
C ASN A 81 -9.52 0.84 17.44
N GLN A 82 -8.81 -0.16 17.97
CA GLN A 82 -8.95 -1.54 17.51
C GLN A 82 -10.07 -2.27 18.24
N ILE A 83 -10.83 -3.06 17.47
CA ILE A 83 -11.95 -3.87 17.94
C ILE A 83 -11.59 -5.35 17.67
N PRO A 84 -11.66 -6.24 18.67
CA PRO A 84 -11.32 -7.66 18.49
C PRO A 84 -12.33 -8.36 17.59
N ILE A 85 -11.88 -9.15 16.62
CA ILE A 85 -12.72 -10.05 15.81
C ILE A 85 -12.15 -11.47 15.85
N TYR A 86 -13.02 -12.47 16.01
CA TYR A 86 -12.65 -13.88 16.08
C TYR A 86 -13.12 -14.61 14.83
N ARG A 87 -12.24 -15.42 14.24
CA ARG A 87 -12.52 -16.19 13.03
C ARG A 87 -12.81 -17.64 13.38
N PHE A 88 -13.38 -18.37 12.43
CA PHE A 88 -13.75 -19.76 12.61
C PHE A 88 -12.60 -20.65 13.11
N ARG A 89 -11.42 -20.46 12.53
CA ARG A 89 -10.18 -21.15 12.92
C ARG A 89 -9.62 -20.79 14.30
N ASP A 90 -10.10 -19.70 14.91
CA ASP A 90 -9.65 -19.27 16.24
C ASP A 90 -10.41 -20.03 17.36
N GLY A 91 -11.36 -20.91 17.00
CA GLY A 91 -12.11 -21.79 17.90
C GLY A 91 -13.57 -21.40 18.07
N PHE A 92 -14.49 -22.38 18.08
CA PHE A 92 -15.94 -22.16 18.16
C PHE A 92 -16.39 -21.42 19.42
N GLU A 93 -15.74 -21.67 20.57
CA GLU A 93 -16.07 -20.96 21.82
C GLU A 93 -15.83 -19.46 21.71
N LYS A 94 -14.72 -19.06 21.07
CA LYS A 94 -14.36 -17.64 20.88
C LYS A 94 -15.28 -16.94 19.86
N LEU A 95 -15.95 -17.67 18.97
CA LEU A 95 -16.94 -17.08 18.06
C LEU A 95 -18.14 -16.47 18.79
N ARG A 96 -18.46 -16.95 20.00
CA ARG A 96 -19.54 -16.36 20.82
C ARG A 96 -19.24 -14.91 21.21
N ASN A 97 -17.96 -14.57 21.37
CA ASN A 97 -17.51 -13.21 21.69
C ASN A 97 -17.74 -12.24 20.53
N ASN A 98 -17.91 -12.73 19.29
CA ASN A 98 -18.21 -11.85 18.16
C ASN A 98 -19.54 -11.11 18.34
N LYS A 99 -20.51 -11.63 19.10
CA LYS A 99 -21.76 -10.88 19.36
C LYS A 99 -21.46 -9.52 20.01
N GLY A 100 -20.59 -9.50 21.02
CA GLY A 100 -20.16 -8.25 21.67
C GLY A 100 -19.35 -7.37 20.72
N THR A 101 -18.48 -7.95 19.89
CA THR A 101 -17.74 -7.23 18.84
C THR A 101 -18.66 -6.53 17.85
N PHE A 102 -19.67 -7.24 17.33
CA PHE A 102 -20.63 -6.68 16.37
C PHE A 102 -21.44 -5.57 17.04
N SER A 103 -21.98 -5.80 18.24
CA SER A 103 -22.68 -4.77 19.01
C SER A 103 -21.82 -3.50 19.18
N HIS A 104 -20.56 -3.65 19.60
CA HIS A 104 -19.66 -2.51 19.75
C HIS A 104 -19.35 -1.81 18.43
N SER A 105 -19.25 -2.57 17.35
CA SER A 105 -19.03 -2.01 16.01
C SER A 105 -20.27 -1.24 15.52
N PHE A 106 -21.47 -1.73 15.82
CA PHE A 106 -22.72 -1.02 15.57
C PHE A 106 -22.76 0.28 16.36
N ASP A 107 -22.37 0.29 17.64
CA ASP A 107 -22.26 1.51 18.45
C ASP A 107 -21.35 2.53 17.77
N LYS A 108 -20.15 2.12 17.32
CA LYS A 108 -19.20 3.05 16.69
C LYS A 108 -19.70 3.60 15.36
N LEU A 109 -20.34 2.78 14.54
CA LEU A 109 -20.96 3.26 13.30
C LEU A 109 -22.14 4.20 13.62
N GLY A 110 -22.99 3.88 14.59
CA GLY A 110 -24.08 4.75 15.05
C GLY A 110 -23.59 6.09 15.64
N GLU A 111 -22.39 6.13 16.21
CA GLU A 111 -21.70 7.36 16.67
C GLU A 111 -21.05 8.16 15.51
N ASN A 112 -21.33 7.82 14.25
CA ASN A 112 -20.74 8.42 13.04
C ASN A 112 -19.21 8.22 12.91
N HIS A 113 -18.65 7.17 13.52
CA HIS A 113 -17.27 6.76 13.25
C HIS A 113 -17.18 5.84 12.03
N SER A 114 -15.95 5.61 11.57
CA SER A 114 -15.68 4.68 10.47
C SER A 114 -15.05 3.39 10.97
N ILE A 115 -15.29 2.28 10.27
CA ILE A 115 -14.66 0.99 10.54
C ILE A 115 -13.95 0.50 9.28
N LEU A 116 -12.74 -0.06 9.43
CA LEU A 116 -12.07 -0.83 8.40
C LEU A 116 -12.17 -2.32 8.71
N ILE A 117 -12.61 -3.08 7.72
CA ILE A 117 -12.64 -4.53 7.73
C ILE A 117 -11.92 -5.09 6.50
N PHE A 118 -11.18 -6.18 6.70
CA PHE A 118 -10.60 -6.98 5.61
C PHE A 118 -11.45 -8.24 5.42
N PRO A 119 -12.44 -8.23 4.49
CA PRO A 119 -13.40 -9.32 4.36
C PRO A 119 -12.78 -10.65 3.92
N GLU A 120 -11.52 -10.69 3.47
CA GLU A 120 -10.78 -11.93 3.19
C GLU A 120 -10.40 -12.73 4.47
N ALA A 121 -10.53 -12.12 5.67
CA ALA A 121 -10.30 -12.71 7.00
C ALA A 121 -8.90 -13.32 7.28
N SER A 122 -7.97 -13.24 6.34
CA SER A 122 -6.56 -13.60 6.51
C SER A 122 -5.67 -12.72 5.67
N THR A 123 -4.36 -12.82 5.87
CA THR A 123 -3.35 -12.13 5.07
C THR A 123 -2.67 -13.15 4.18
N GLN A 124 -2.53 -12.91 2.89
CA GLN A 124 -1.76 -13.75 1.97
C GLN A 124 -1.08 -12.89 0.91
N LEU A 125 0.19 -13.18 0.61
CA LEU A 125 0.97 -12.46 -0.40
C LEU A 125 0.57 -12.85 -1.84
N VAL A 126 -0.66 -12.54 -2.21
CA VAL A 126 -1.23 -12.77 -3.53
C VAL A 126 -1.68 -11.45 -4.15
N ARG A 127 -1.72 -11.41 -5.48
CA ARG A 127 -2.14 -10.22 -6.25
C ARG A 127 -3.52 -10.37 -6.88
N TYR A 128 -4.32 -11.32 -6.41
CA TYR A 128 -5.73 -11.48 -6.78
C TYR A 128 -6.61 -11.30 -5.55
N LEU A 129 -7.85 -10.85 -5.76
CA LEU A 129 -8.86 -10.82 -4.72
C LEU A 129 -9.27 -12.25 -4.34
N ARG A 130 -9.30 -12.53 -3.04
CA ARG A 130 -9.76 -13.82 -2.51
C ARG A 130 -11.22 -13.76 -2.10
N PRO A 131 -11.91 -14.92 -1.99
CA PRO A 131 -13.32 -14.95 -1.62
C PRO A 131 -13.59 -14.21 -0.31
N LEU A 132 -14.66 -13.42 -0.32
CA LEU A 132 -15.04 -12.62 0.84
C LEU A 132 -15.84 -13.44 1.87
N GLN A 133 -15.59 -13.17 3.14
CA GLN A 133 -16.41 -13.66 4.24
C GLN A 133 -17.60 -12.72 4.47
N LYS A 134 -18.72 -13.29 4.95
CA LYS A 134 -19.99 -12.57 5.23
C LYS A 134 -19.90 -11.48 6.32
N GLY A 135 -18.74 -11.26 6.94
CA GLY A 135 -18.57 -10.37 8.08
C GLY A 135 -18.85 -8.90 7.76
N ALA A 136 -18.40 -8.42 6.60
CA ALA A 136 -18.62 -7.03 6.17
C ALA A 136 -20.11 -6.75 5.92
N ALA A 137 -20.80 -7.64 5.19
CA ALA A 137 -22.24 -7.53 4.93
C ALA A 137 -23.07 -7.58 6.22
N ARG A 138 -22.74 -8.48 7.16
CA ARG A 138 -23.39 -8.55 8.49
C ARG A 138 -23.18 -7.27 9.29
N LEU A 139 -21.98 -6.71 9.23
CA LEU A 139 -21.69 -5.46 9.92
C LEU A 139 -22.51 -4.32 9.33
N ALA A 140 -22.57 -4.24 7.99
CA ALA A 140 -23.26 -3.18 7.30
C ALA A 140 -24.78 -3.18 7.56
N ILE A 141 -25.45 -4.28 7.24
CA ILE A 141 -26.91 -4.43 7.40
C ILE A 141 -27.29 -4.36 8.88
N GLY A 142 -26.55 -5.06 9.75
CA GLY A 142 -26.81 -5.06 11.19
C GLY A 142 -26.68 -3.68 11.82
N SER A 143 -25.78 -2.82 11.33
CA SER A 143 -25.66 -1.44 11.85
C SER A 143 -26.91 -0.61 11.54
N ILE A 144 -27.42 -0.71 10.30
CA ILE A 144 -28.65 -0.01 9.90
C ILE A 144 -29.83 -0.47 10.78
N GLU A 145 -29.99 -1.77 10.97
CA GLU A 145 -31.13 -2.36 11.68
C GLU A 145 -31.06 -2.11 13.20
N GLU A 146 -29.92 -2.39 13.84
CA GLU A 146 -29.78 -2.32 15.31
C GLU A 146 -29.67 -0.89 15.84
N LYS A 147 -29.15 0.03 15.03
CA LYS A 147 -28.99 1.45 15.42
C LYS A 147 -29.98 2.38 14.73
N ASN A 148 -30.88 1.83 13.91
CA ASN A 148 -31.87 2.58 13.15
C ASN A 148 -31.23 3.76 12.40
N MET A 149 -30.05 3.53 11.80
CA MET A 149 -29.24 4.58 11.18
C MET A 149 -29.86 5.05 9.87
N ASP A 150 -29.79 6.35 9.59
CA ASP A 150 -30.26 6.91 8.33
C ASP A 150 -29.55 6.29 7.13
N ASP A 151 -28.23 6.16 7.17
CA ASP A 151 -27.48 5.40 6.17
C ASP A 151 -26.11 4.97 6.71
N LEU A 152 -25.44 4.09 5.96
CA LEU A 152 -24.06 3.68 6.13
C LEU A 152 -23.45 3.58 4.73
N ILE A 153 -22.32 4.23 4.51
CA ILE A 153 -21.63 4.14 3.22
C ILE A 153 -20.53 3.09 3.29
N ILE A 154 -20.55 2.10 2.40
CA ILE A 154 -19.44 1.15 2.22
C ILE A 154 -18.49 1.71 1.17
N VAL A 155 -17.21 1.82 1.48
CA VAL A 155 -16.18 2.28 0.53
C VAL A 155 -15.19 1.14 0.24
N PRO A 156 -15.19 0.58 -0.99
CA PRO A 156 -14.20 -0.40 -1.40
C PRO A 156 -12.82 0.24 -1.60
N CYS A 157 -11.80 -0.38 -1.04
CA CYS A 157 -10.41 0.09 -1.05
C CYS A 157 -9.51 -0.95 -1.70
N GLY A 158 -8.88 -0.60 -2.81
CA GLY A 158 -7.90 -1.45 -3.48
C GLY A 158 -6.48 -1.03 -3.16
N ILE A 159 -5.66 -1.96 -2.64
CA ILE A 159 -4.24 -1.71 -2.33
C ILE A 159 -3.34 -2.57 -3.19
N HIS A 160 -2.38 -1.92 -3.85
CA HIS A 160 -1.38 -2.54 -4.72
C HIS A 160 0.02 -2.16 -4.28
N TYR A 161 0.87 -3.15 -4.09
CA TYR A 161 2.30 -2.95 -3.86
C TYR A 161 3.08 -3.39 -5.09
N SER A 162 4.06 -2.60 -5.54
CA SER A 162 5.05 -3.11 -6.51
C SER A 162 5.91 -4.23 -5.91
N ASN A 163 6.11 -4.21 -4.58
CA ASN A 163 6.66 -5.31 -3.82
C ASN A 163 6.16 -5.23 -2.37
N VAL A 164 5.53 -6.30 -1.88
CA VAL A 164 4.92 -6.30 -0.54
C VAL A 164 5.95 -6.50 0.58
N ILE A 165 7.11 -7.09 0.29
CA ILE A 165 8.13 -7.46 1.30
C ILE A 165 9.23 -6.40 1.40
N GLN A 166 9.66 -5.84 0.27
CA GLN A 166 10.76 -4.89 0.25
C GLN A 166 10.33 -3.50 0.72
N SER A 167 11.18 -2.84 1.50
CA SER A 167 11.11 -1.39 1.73
C SER A 167 11.36 -0.64 0.42
N SER A 168 10.87 0.60 0.32
CA SER A 168 11.00 1.44 -0.88
C SER A 168 10.29 0.84 -2.11
N SER A 169 9.14 0.20 -1.89
CA SER A 169 8.19 -0.18 -2.94
C SER A 169 7.21 0.97 -3.21
N ASN A 170 6.53 0.90 -4.36
CA ASN A 170 5.46 1.82 -4.71
C ASN A 170 4.13 1.24 -4.24
N VAL A 171 3.24 2.12 -3.78
CA VAL A 171 1.89 1.79 -3.34
C VAL A 171 0.89 2.55 -4.18
N LEU A 172 -0.13 1.85 -4.68
CA LEU A 172 -1.34 2.45 -5.23
C LEU A 172 -2.50 2.13 -4.29
N LEU A 173 -3.23 3.16 -3.87
CA LEU A 173 -4.43 3.07 -3.05
C LEU A 173 -5.60 3.68 -3.83
N PHE A 174 -6.61 2.88 -4.11
CA PHE A 174 -7.83 3.29 -4.79
C PHE A 174 -9.00 3.23 -3.82
N PHE A 175 -9.75 4.32 -3.71
CA PHE A 175 -11.05 4.36 -3.05
C PHE A 175 -12.13 4.35 -4.13
N GLY A 176 -12.90 3.26 -4.21
CA GLY A 176 -13.98 3.14 -5.19
C GLY A 176 -15.25 3.88 -4.77
N PRO A 177 -16.26 3.92 -5.65
CA PRO A 177 -17.55 4.56 -5.37
C PRO A 177 -18.19 4.01 -4.09
N GLY A 178 -18.74 4.92 -3.28
CA GLY A 178 -19.43 4.55 -2.04
C GLY A 178 -20.78 3.89 -2.32
N ILE A 179 -21.09 2.84 -1.56
CA ILE A 179 -22.37 2.12 -1.65
C ILE A 179 -23.23 2.52 -0.45
N SER A 180 -24.39 3.14 -0.70
CA SER A 180 -25.40 3.39 0.33
C SER A 180 -26.07 2.07 0.72
N VAL A 181 -25.88 1.66 1.98
CA VAL A 181 -26.43 0.40 2.49
C VAL A 181 -27.95 0.49 2.58
N ARG A 182 -28.52 1.64 3.00
CA ARG A 182 -29.97 1.80 3.06
C ARG A 182 -30.61 1.66 1.68
N LYS A 183 -30.09 2.41 0.69
CA LYS A 183 -30.57 2.32 -0.69
C LYS A 183 -30.44 0.90 -1.23
N TRP A 184 -29.29 0.26 -1.01
CA TRP A 184 -29.07 -1.12 -1.43
C TRP A 184 -30.09 -2.09 -0.79
N MET A 185 -30.41 -1.93 0.50
CA MET A 185 -31.40 -2.76 1.21
C MET A 185 -32.84 -2.57 0.70
N GLU A 186 -33.18 -1.35 0.27
CA GLU A 186 -34.46 -1.00 -0.35
C GLU A 186 -34.59 -1.63 -1.74
N ASP A 187 -33.56 -1.48 -2.58
CA ASP A 187 -33.48 -2.05 -3.93
C ASP A 187 -33.54 -3.60 -3.91
N HIS A 188 -33.08 -4.22 -2.82
CA HIS A 188 -33.04 -5.68 -2.63
C HIS A 188 -34.02 -6.19 -1.57
N ASN A 189 -35.15 -5.50 -1.37
CA ASN A 189 -36.12 -5.84 -0.33
C ASN A 189 -36.70 -7.27 -0.45
N MET A 190 -36.85 -7.81 -1.67
CA MET A 190 -37.36 -9.16 -1.94
C MET A 190 -36.30 -10.26 -1.83
N VAL A 191 -35.03 -9.93 -1.60
CA VAL A 191 -33.95 -10.92 -1.49
C VAL A 191 -33.99 -11.59 -0.12
N ASN A 192 -34.12 -12.92 -0.08
CA ASN A 192 -34.18 -13.70 1.17
C ASN A 192 -32.83 -13.72 1.92
N ASP A 193 -31.70 -13.93 1.22
CA ASP A 193 -30.35 -13.90 1.82
C ASP A 193 -29.62 -12.61 1.43
N LYS A 194 -30.06 -11.48 2.00
CA LYS A 194 -29.41 -10.17 1.79
C LYS A 194 -27.93 -10.18 2.14
N ILE A 195 -27.52 -10.95 3.15
CA ILE A 195 -26.12 -11.03 3.58
C ILE A 195 -25.26 -11.63 2.46
N SER A 196 -25.70 -12.74 1.87
CA SER A 196 -24.96 -13.38 0.79
C SER A 196 -24.93 -12.51 -0.46
N GLN A 197 -26.06 -11.90 -0.84
CA GLN A 197 -26.12 -11.01 -2.00
C GLN A 197 -25.19 -9.80 -1.83
N LEU A 198 -25.27 -9.10 -0.70
CA LEU A 198 -24.37 -7.99 -0.43
C LEU A 198 -22.90 -8.44 -0.43
N THR A 199 -22.59 -9.63 0.08
CA THR A 199 -21.21 -10.15 0.04
C THR A 199 -20.71 -10.31 -1.40
N THR A 200 -21.54 -10.83 -2.31
CA THR A 200 -21.22 -10.96 -3.74
C THR A 200 -21.06 -9.62 -4.43
N ASP A 201 -21.93 -8.66 -4.11
CA ASP A 201 -21.84 -7.30 -4.67
C ASP A 201 -20.55 -6.60 -4.18
N LEU A 202 -20.22 -6.74 -2.90
CA LEU A 202 -18.97 -6.22 -2.33
C LEU A 202 -17.72 -6.87 -2.94
N GLU A 203 -17.78 -8.15 -3.30
CA GLU A 203 -16.69 -8.83 -4.01
C GLU A 203 -16.50 -8.25 -5.41
N THR A 204 -17.59 -7.95 -6.10
CA THR A 204 -17.58 -7.28 -7.42
C THR A 204 -16.99 -5.88 -7.32
N GLU A 205 -17.47 -5.07 -6.38
CA GLU A 205 -17.01 -3.69 -6.20
C GLU A 205 -15.55 -3.61 -5.74
N LEU A 206 -15.12 -4.52 -4.86
CA LEU A 206 -13.73 -4.62 -4.46
C LEU A 206 -12.85 -5.11 -5.63
N GLY A 207 -13.36 -6.00 -6.47
CA GLY A 207 -12.72 -6.43 -7.72
C GLY A 207 -12.50 -5.27 -8.71
N ASN A 208 -13.42 -4.31 -8.77
CA ASN A 208 -13.31 -3.13 -9.64
C ASN A 208 -12.17 -2.18 -9.24
N VAL A 209 -11.78 -2.17 -7.96
CA VAL A 209 -10.66 -1.34 -7.44
C VAL A 209 -9.36 -2.13 -7.27
N ILE A 210 -9.36 -3.43 -7.57
CA ILE A 210 -8.18 -4.30 -7.49
C ILE A 210 -7.79 -4.78 -8.88
N MET A 211 -6.59 -4.39 -9.33
CA MET A 211 -5.87 -5.00 -10.45
C MET A 211 -5.44 -6.45 -10.14
N SER A 212 -6.41 -7.37 -10.16
CA SER A 212 -6.22 -8.78 -9.84
C SER A 212 -5.40 -9.50 -10.91
N ILE A 213 -4.27 -10.08 -10.52
CA ILE A 213 -3.43 -10.90 -11.38
C ILE A 213 -3.74 -12.38 -11.11
N PRO A 214 -4.21 -13.15 -12.12
CA PRO A 214 -4.47 -14.58 -11.96
C PRO A 214 -3.25 -15.33 -11.41
N GLU A 215 -3.48 -16.34 -10.57
CA GLU A 215 -2.41 -17.05 -9.86
C GLU A 215 -1.34 -17.66 -10.78
N LYS A 216 -1.74 -18.13 -11.97
CA LYS A 216 -0.84 -18.75 -12.95
C LYS A 216 -0.04 -17.74 -13.79
N THR A 217 -0.34 -16.45 -13.70
CA THR A 217 0.32 -15.43 -14.50
C THR A 217 1.74 -15.18 -14.00
N ASP A 218 2.69 -15.12 -14.93
CA ASP A 218 4.07 -14.73 -14.64
C ASP A 218 4.12 -13.27 -14.15
N GLN A 219 4.33 -13.12 -12.83
CA GLN A 219 4.35 -11.81 -12.18
C GLN A 219 5.53 -10.95 -12.64
N GLN A 220 6.68 -11.56 -12.96
CA GLN A 220 7.83 -10.81 -13.41
C GLN A 220 7.51 -10.18 -14.76
N ILE A 221 7.01 -10.96 -15.72
CA ILE A 221 6.63 -10.43 -17.04
C ILE A 221 5.54 -9.37 -16.91
N TYR A 222 4.53 -9.60 -16.06
CA TYR A 222 3.49 -8.60 -15.79
C TYR A 222 4.08 -7.26 -15.34
N ASP A 223 4.99 -7.27 -14.35
CA ASP A 223 5.58 -6.03 -13.82
C ASP A 223 6.44 -5.33 -14.87
N GLN A 224 7.16 -6.09 -15.67
CA GLN A 224 7.96 -5.56 -16.78
C GLN A 224 7.09 -4.88 -17.85
N LEU A 225 6.00 -5.54 -18.28
CA LEU A 225 5.04 -4.97 -19.24
C LEU A 225 4.33 -3.74 -18.67
N SER A 226 3.94 -3.79 -17.39
CA SER A 226 3.33 -2.66 -16.69
C SER A 226 4.27 -1.46 -16.70
N CYS A 227 5.58 -1.66 -16.47
CA CYS A 227 6.57 -0.60 -16.57
C CYS A 227 6.66 0.00 -17.98
N VAL A 228 6.66 -0.84 -19.03
CA VAL A 228 6.76 -0.36 -20.43
C VAL A 228 5.51 0.43 -20.85
N LEU A 229 4.32 -0.12 -20.60
CA LEU A 229 3.05 0.52 -20.98
C LEU A 229 2.77 1.82 -20.22
N ASN A 230 3.04 1.84 -18.91
CA ASN A 230 2.82 3.05 -18.12
C ASN A 230 3.76 4.19 -18.53
N ASN A 231 4.90 3.88 -19.17
CA ASN A 231 5.85 4.86 -19.71
C ASN A 231 5.61 5.19 -21.20
N SER A 232 4.78 4.44 -21.94
CA SER A 232 4.45 4.74 -23.34
C SER A 232 3.28 5.73 -23.46
N ASN A 233 2.30 5.64 -22.57
CA ASN A 233 1.07 6.45 -22.63
C ASN A 233 1.30 7.80 -21.94
N ASN A 234 1.98 8.68 -22.65
CA ASN A 234 2.28 10.07 -22.26
C ASN A 234 1.22 11.05 -22.77
N THR A 235 -0.04 10.64 -22.86
CA THR A 235 -1.14 11.59 -23.06
C THR A 235 -1.38 12.27 -21.71
N GLU A 236 -0.97 13.54 -21.59
CA GLU A 236 -1.16 14.38 -20.39
C GLU A 236 -2.64 14.58 -20.00
N THR A 237 -3.57 14.02 -20.78
CA THR A 237 -5.02 14.23 -20.69
C THR A 237 -5.81 13.06 -20.11
N GLU A 238 -5.21 11.89 -19.86
CA GLU A 238 -5.94 10.73 -19.30
C GLU A 238 -5.93 10.69 -17.77
N ASP A 239 -7.08 10.35 -17.19
CA ASP A 239 -7.23 10.10 -15.75
C ASP A 239 -6.29 8.95 -15.32
N VAL A 240 -5.40 9.23 -14.37
CA VAL A 240 -4.29 8.35 -13.99
C VAL A 240 -4.77 6.97 -13.49
N PRO A 241 -5.80 6.85 -12.63
CA PRO A 241 -6.48 5.59 -12.32
C PRO A 241 -6.92 4.82 -13.55
N PHE A 242 -7.66 5.47 -14.45
CA PHE A 242 -8.19 4.84 -15.66
C PHE A 242 -7.07 4.22 -16.48
N ARG A 243 -5.93 4.93 -16.64
CA ARG A 243 -4.76 4.41 -17.33
C ARG A 243 -4.21 3.14 -16.68
N TYR A 244 -4.07 3.08 -15.35
CA TYR A 244 -3.58 1.88 -14.66
C TYR A 244 -4.49 0.67 -14.89
N PHE A 245 -5.81 0.85 -14.75
CA PHE A 245 -6.78 -0.23 -14.97
C PHE A 245 -6.87 -0.65 -16.44
N SER A 246 -6.80 0.30 -17.37
CA SER A 246 -6.78 0.03 -18.81
C SER A 246 -5.54 -0.80 -19.19
N ASN A 247 -4.35 -0.34 -18.76
CA ASN A 247 -3.11 -1.07 -18.99
C ASN A 247 -3.12 -2.46 -18.36
N HIS A 248 -3.64 -2.59 -17.13
CA HIS A 248 -3.82 -3.89 -16.48
C HIS A 248 -4.67 -4.85 -17.33
N LYS A 249 -5.83 -4.41 -17.82
CA LYS A 249 -6.71 -5.22 -18.68
C LYS A 249 -6.00 -5.64 -19.97
N ASN A 250 -5.27 -4.71 -20.60
CA ASN A 250 -4.52 -4.98 -21.83
C ASN A 250 -3.40 -6.01 -21.61
N ILE A 251 -2.65 -5.91 -20.51
CA ILE A 251 -1.62 -6.88 -20.13
C ILE A 251 -2.23 -8.26 -19.92
N LEU A 252 -3.31 -8.37 -19.16
CA LEU A 252 -3.95 -9.66 -18.93
C LEU A 252 -4.50 -10.28 -20.22
N LYS A 253 -5.09 -9.47 -21.10
CA LYS A 253 -5.55 -9.90 -22.42
C LYS A 253 -4.39 -10.46 -23.25
N LEU A 254 -3.27 -9.73 -23.30
CA LEU A 254 -2.07 -10.12 -24.02
C LEU A 254 -1.44 -11.41 -23.46
N LEU A 255 -1.28 -11.51 -22.15
CA LEU A 255 -0.71 -12.70 -21.51
C LEU A 255 -1.62 -13.92 -21.68
N LYS A 256 -2.94 -13.74 -21.80
CA LYS A 256 -3.86 -14.83 -22.08
C LYS A 256 -3.80 -15.31 -23.54
N SER A 257 -3.58 -14.41 -24.50
CA SER A 257 -3.61 -14.75 -25.93
C SER A 257 -2.23 -15.11 -26.52
N GLN A 258 -1.16 -14.49 -26.05
CA GLN A 258 0.18 -14.53 -26.69
C GLN A 258 1.33 -14.61 -25.68
N GLU A 259 1.19 -15.43 -24.63
CA GLU A 259 2.18 -15.51 -23.53
C GLU A 259 3.62 -15.77 -24.01
N ILE A 260 3.82 -16.78 -24.87
CA ILE A 260 5.15 -17.21 -25.35
C ILE A 260 5.83 -16.10 -26.15
N GLN A 261 5.09 -15.48 -27.09
CA GLN A 261 5.61 -14.39 -27.92
C GLN A 261 5.96 -13.17 -27.08
N THR A 262 5.08 -12.82 -26.13
CA THR A 262 5.28 -11.69 -25.21
C THR A 262 6.52 -11.91 -24.35
N ARG A 263 6.69 -13.11 -23.79
CA ARG A 263 7.87 -13.48 -23.01
C ARG A 263 9.15 -13.34 -23.82
N LYS A 264 9.16 -13.83 -25.06
CA LYS A 264 10.32 -13.74 -25.94
C LYS A 264 10.69 -12.28 -26.24
N ALA A 265 9.71 -11.46 -26.64
CA ALA A 265 9.94 -10.04 -26.92
C ALA A 265 10.47 -9.30 -25.68
N MET A 266 9.89 -9.56 -24.50
CA MET A 266 10.36 -8.97 -23.25
C MET A 266 11.78 -9.41 -22.86
N GLN A 267 12.11 -10.70 -23.03
CA GLN A 267 13.46 -11.20 -22.79
C GLN A 267 14.49 -10.57 -23.73
N GLU A 268 14.14 -10.41 -25.01
CA GLU A 268 15.01 -9.78 -25.99
C GLU A 268 15.24 -8.29 -25.68
N TYR A 269 14.19 -7.59 -25.23
CA TYR A 269 14.30 -6.19 -24.82
C TYR A 269 15.14 -6.01 -23.55
N THR A 270 15.01 -6.92 -22.58
CA THR A 270 15.55 -6.75 -21.22
C THR A 270 16.83 -7.54 -20.93
N SER A 271 17.37 -8.27 -21.91
CA SER A 271 18.41 -9.29 -21.74
C SER A 271 19.63 -8.89 -20.90
N HIS A 272 20.10 -7.65 -21.00
CA HIS A 272 21.28 -7.14 -20.27
C HIS A 272 20.91 -6.19 -19.12
N TYR A 273 19.62 -5.94 -18.88
CA TYR A 273 19.15 -4.90 -17.98
C TYR A 273 18.20 -5.48 -16.95
N SER A 274 18.69 -5.59 -15.72
CA SER A 274 17.91 -6.10 -14.59
C SER A 274 16.88 -5.10 -14.04
N ASN A 275 17.04 -3.81 -14.35
CA ASN A 275 16.12 -2.76 -13.91
C ASN A 275 15.48 -2.06 -15.11
N ILE A 276 14.26 -2.45 -15.45
CA ILE A 276 13.55 -1.89 -16.61
C ILE A 276 13.17 -0.43 -16.38
N GLU A 277 12.80 -0.05 -15.16
CA GLU A 277 12.45 1.34 -14.86
C GLU A 277 13.64 2.28 -15.16
N ALA A 278 14.85 1.87 -14.77
CA ALA A 278 16.07 2.60 -15.08
C ALA A 278 16.41 2.58 -16.58
N LEU A 279 16.11 1.48 -17.29
CA LEU A 279 16.32 1.35 -18.73
C LEU A 279 15.38 2.30 -19.50
N GLU A 280 14.08 2.24 -19.21
CA GLU A 280 13.05 3.12 -19.78
C GLU A 280 13.41 4.59 -19.52
N PHE A 281 13.82 4.93 -18.30
CA PHE A 281 14.24 6.31 -17.98
C PHE A 281 15.45 6.75 -18.81
N ALA A 282 16.48 5.92 -18.89
CA ALA A 282 17.68 6.22 -19.67
C ALA A 282 17.40 6.37 -21.17
N LEU A 283 16.46 5.60 -21.72
CA LEU A 283 16.08 5.61 -23.14
C LEU A 283 15.18 6.80 -23.51
N LEU A 284 14.13 7.04 -22.72
CA LEU A 284 13.02 7.91 -23.09
C LEU A 284 13.19 9.35 -22.61
N ARG A 285 13.82 9.57 -21.46
CA ARG A 285 13.87 10.91 -20.86
C ARG A 285 14.87 11.82 -21.58
N PRO A 286 14.59 13.13 -21.67
CA PRO A 286 15.50 14.09 -22.27
C PRO A 286 16.78 14.23 -21.42
N LEU A 287 17.83 14.80 -22.01
CA LEU A 287 19.11 15.02 -21.33
C LEU A 287 18.95 15.93 -20.10
N SER A 288 18.07 16.93 -20.15
CA SER A 288 17.77 17.84 -19.03
C SER A 288 17.32 17.09 -17.78
N GLU A 289 16.33 16.20 -17.89
CA GLU A 289 15.85 15.38 -16.76
C GLU A 289 16.95 14.47 -16.19
N LYS A 290 17.83 13.93 -17.05
CA LYS A 290 18.97 13.12 -16.61
C LYS A 290 20.01 13.92 -15.84
N ILE A 291 20.30 15.14 -16.29
CA ILE A 291 21.20 16.07 -15.58
C ILE A 291 20.60 16.46 -14.24
N ILE A 292 19.30 16.79 -14.19
CA ILE A 292 18.59 17.10 -12.94
C ILE A 292 18.71 15.90 -11.98
N LEU A 293 18.39 14.68 -12.44
CA LEU A 293 18.51 13.48 -11.62
C LEU A 293 19.93 13.30 -11.09
N PHE A 294 20.97 13.53 -11.91
CA PHE A 294 22.35 13.45 -11.47
C PHE A 294 22.69 14.48 -10.38
N ILE A 295 22.29 15.75 -10.57
CA ILE A 295 22.51 16.81 -9.57
C ILE A 295 21.80 16.46 -8.27
N GLU A 296 20.55 16.00 -8.34
CA GLU A 296 19.79 15.57 -7.17
C GLU A 296 20.48 14.40 -6.45
N LEU A 297 20.99 13.41 -7.18
CA LEU A 297 21.73 12.29 -6.57
C LEU A 297 22.96 12.78 -5.80
N VAL A 298 23.73 13.71 -6.37
CA VAL A 298 24.90 14.29 -5.71
C VAL A 298 24.49 15.06 -4.45
N LEU A 299 23.52 15.96 -4.57
CA LEU A 299 23.04 16.78 -3.43
C LEU A 299 22.45 15.91 -2.32
N TYR A 300 21.56 14.98 -2.67
CA TYR A 300 20.91 14.10 -1.69
C TYR A 300 21.89 13.15 -1.02
N PHE A 301 22.95 12.72 -1.71
CA PHE A 301 24.02 11.94 -1.10
C PHE A 301 24.75 12.74 -0.03
N PHE A 302 25.26 13.93 -0.35
CA PHE A 302 26.03 14.73 0.61
C PHE A 302 25.19 15.25 1.78
N ILE A 303 23.99 15.77 1.49
CA ILE A 303 23.06 16.21 2.53
C ILE A 303 22.61 15.03 3.38
N GLY A 304 22.42 13.84 2.77
CA GLY A 304 21.88 12.68 3.44
C GLY A 304 22.88 11.83 4.22
N LEU A 305 24.17 11.92 3.91
CA LEU A 305 25.21 11.08 4.51
C LEU A 305 25.24 11.15 6.05
N PRO A 306 25.16 12.32 6.71
CA PRO A 306 25.11 12.39 8.18
C PRO A 306 23.94 11.60 8.77
N GLY A 307 22.74 11.80 8.23
CA GLY A 307 21.54 11.11 8.68
C GLY A 307 21.56 9.61 8.39
N PHE A 308 22.22 9.17 7.32
CA PHE A 308 22.47 7.75 7.08
C PHE A 308 23.33 7.14 8.18
N ILE A 309 24.46 7.78 8.51
CA ILE A 309 25.38 7.29 9.54
C ILE A 309 24.66 7.09 10.87
N THR A 310 23.78 8.04 11.24
CA THR A 310 23.06 7.96 12.52
C THR A 310 21.90 6.95 12.52
N ASN A 311 21.38 6.55 11.36
CA ASN A 311 20.20 5.69 11.25
C ASN A 311 20.47 4.31 10.62
N VAL A 312 21.66 4.05 10.08
CA VAL A 312 22.01 2.75 9.49
C VAL A 312 22.00 1.64 10.53
N ILE A 313 22.45 1.92 11.75
CA ILE A 313 22.47 0.95 12.86
C ILE A 313 21.04 0.55 13.27
N PRO A 314 20.14 1.47 13.67
CA PRO A 314 18.79 1.08 14.09
C PRO A 314 18.01 0.36 12.98
N ILE A 315 18.18 0.76 11.71
CA ILE A 315 17.53 0.10 10.57
C ILE A 315 18.13 -1.29 10.32
N GLY A 316 19.45 -1.43 10.40
CA GLY A 316 20.14 -2.70 10.26
C GLY A 316 19.72 -3.71 11.33
N ILE A 317 19.51 -3.26 12.57
CA ILE A 317 18.97 -4.11 13.65
C ILE A 317 17.55 -4.58 13.32
N ALA A 318 16.67 -3.68 12.86
CA ALA A 318 15.31 -4.05 12.45
C ALA A 318 15.30 -5.06 11.29
N GLU A 319 16.16 -4.86 10.30
CA GLU A 319 16.31 -5.76 9.14
C GLU A 319 16.84 -7.14 9.55
N GLN A 320 17.88 -7.19 10.39
CA GLN A 320 18.45 -8.44 10.86
C GLN A 320 17.47 -9.21 11.76
N PHE A 321 16.75 -8.50 12.64
CA PHE A 321 15.73 -9.12 13.49
C PHE A 321 14.63 -9.75 12.63
N THR A 322 14.09 -9.01 11.67
CA THR A 322 13.00 -9.51 10.83
C THR A 322 13.42 -10.70 9.99
N LYS A 323 14.60 -10.66 9.36
CA LYS A 323 15.16 -11.77 8.58
C LYS A 323 15.30 -13.05 9.41
N ASN A 324 15.67 -12.94 10.68
CA ASN A 324 15.98 -14.11 11.52
C ASN A 324 14.78 -14.63 12.33
N LYS A 325 13.82 -13.77 12.71
CA LYS A 325 12.74 -14.12 13.65
C LYS A 325 11.37 -14.25 13.00
N ILE A 326 11.14 -13.60 11.85
CA ILE A 326 9.82 -13.57 11.21
C ILE A 326 9.77 -14.61 10.09
N LYS A 327 9.06 -15.72 10.33
CA LYS A 327 8.92 -16.82 9.36
C LYS A 327 7.84 -16.55 8.30
N ASN A 328 6.75 -15.90 8.70
CA ASN A 328 5.63 -15.60 7.80
C ASN A 328 5.95 -14.35 6.98
N LYS A 329 5.97 -14.50 5.66
CA LYS A 329 6.43 -13.45 4.75
C LYS A 329 5.52 -12.20 4.80
N GLU A 330 4.24 -12.38 5.09
CA GLU A 330 3.22 -11.32 5.24
C GLU A 330 3.58 -10.32 6.36
N PHE A 331 4.35 -10.76 7.35
CA PHE A 331 4.71 -9.96 8.52
C PHE A 331 6.08 -9.29 8.40
N ILE A 332 6.90 -9.64 7.39
CA ILE A 332 8.27 -9.13 7.26
C ILE A 332 8.28 -7.60 7.12
N ALA A 333 7.59 -7.06 6.11
CA ALA A 333 7.55 -5.62 5.87
C ALA A 333 6.90 -4.83 7.02
N PRO A 334 5.71 -5.22 7.52
CA PRO A 334 5.08 -4.51 8.63
C PRO A 334 5.93 -4.50 9.91
N VAL A 335 6.49 -5.65 10.31
CA VAL A 335 7.37 -5.71 11.50
C VAL A 335 8.65 -4.92 11.27
N LYS A 336 9.25 -4.98 10.06
CA LYS A 336 10.45 -4.21 9.72
C LYS A 336 10.17 -2.72 9.84
N PHE A 337 9.03 -2.25 9.35
CA PHE A 337 8.60 -0.86 9.48
C PHE A 337 8.49 -0.41 10.94
N ILE A 338 7.72 -1.14 11.77
CA ILE A 338 7.55 -0.78 13.19
C ILE A 338 8.89 -0.77 13.92
N LEU A 339 9.71 -1.81 13.77
CA LEU A 339 11.00 -1.88 14.44
C LEU A 339 11.95 -0.78 13.98
N SER A 340 11.94 -0.44 12.68
CA SER A 340 12.75 0.66 12.14
C SER A 340 12.34 1.98 12.77
N VAL A 341 11.05 2.27 12.87
CA VAL A 341 10.54 3.49 13.54
C VAL A 341 10.93 3.50 15.01
N LEU A 342 10.69 2.40 15.74
CA LEU A 342 10.98 2.32 17.18
C LEU A 342 12.47 2.49 17.47
N PHE A 343 13.35 1.75 16.78
CA PHE A 343 14.78 1.87 17.00
C PHE A 343 15.31 3.25 16.58
N THR A 344 14.77 3.84 15.51
CA THR A 344 15.13 5.21 15.11
C THR A 344 14.75 6.23 16.19
N LEU A 345 13.58 6.10 16.82
CA LEU A 345 13.17 6.97 17.93
C LEU A 345 14.08 6.82 19.15
N VAL A 346 14.42 5.58 19.53
CA VAL A 346 15.35 5.31 20.64
C VAL A 346 16.72 5.91 20.37
N PHE A 347 17.26 5.73 19.16
CA PHE A 347 18.53 6.33 18.76
C PHE A 347 18.46 7.86 18.71
N SER A 348 17.32 8.43 18.32
CA SER A 348 17.13 9.88 18.32
C SER A 348 17.18 10.47 19.74
N ILE A 349 16.63 9.76 20.74
CA ILE A 349 16.74 10.16 22.14
C ILE A 349 18.20 10.08 22.61
N PHE A 350 18.92 9.01 22.25
CA PHE A 350 20.36 8.90 22.52
C PHE A 350 21.14 10.08 21.93
N TRP A 351 20.91 10.42 20.66
CA TRP A 351 21.55 11.56 20.01
C TRP A 351 21.17 12.90 20.66
N LEU A 352 19.93 13.05 21.11
CA LEU A 352 19.49 14.25 21.82
C LEU A 352 20.26 14.43 23.14
N ILE A 353 20.43 13.36 23.92
CA ILE A 353 21.20 13.39 25.16
C ILE A 353 22.67 13.74 24.87
N PHE A 354 23.27 13.09 23.87
CA PHE A 354 24.65 13.31 23.47
C PHE A 354 24.90 14.76 23.02
N TRP A 355 24.05 15.33 22.15
CA TRP A 355 24.27 16.70 21.68
C TRP A 355 23.89 17.76 22.71
N THR A 356 22.95 17.46 23.60
CA THR A 356 22.59 18.35 24.72
C THR A 356 23.75 18.52 25.70
N SER A 357 24.53 17.46 25.98
CA SER A 357 25.68 17.56 26.88
C SER A 357 26.85 18.39 26.31
N ILE A 358 26.91 18.56 24.99
CA ILE A 358 27.98 19.29 24.30
C ILE A 358 27.54 20.73 23.98
N LEU A 359 26.32 20.91 23.47
CA LEU A 359 25.88 22.18 22.86
C LEU A 359 24.74 22.86 23.63
N GLY A 360 24.23 22.24 24.70
CA GLY A 360 22.99 22.63 25.38
C GLY A 360 21.74 22.13 24.66
N PHE A 361 20.60 22.17 25.35
CA PHE A 361 19.36 21.50 24.91
C PHE A 361 18.83 22.01 23.57
N VAL A 362 18.76 23.33 23.39
CA VAL A 362 18.19 23.94 22.16
C VAL A 362 19.02 23.55 20.93
N ASN A 363 20.33 23.69 21.01
CA ASN A 363 21.23 23.34 19.91
C ASN A 363 21.24 21.82 19.66
N GLY A 364 21.22 21.01 20.72
CA GLY A 364 21.12 19.56 20.60
C GLY A 364 19.84 19.12 19.88
N LEU A 365 18.71 19.76 20.19
CA LEU A 365 17.44 19.50 19.51
C LEU A 365 17.50 19.88 18.02
N ILE A 366 18.09 21.04 17.68
CA ILE A 366 18.28 21.47 16.28
C ILE A 366 19.12 20.44 15.51
N VAL A 367 20.21 19.94 16.11
CA VAL A 367 21.05 18.92 15.48
C VAL A 367 20.28 17.63 15.21
N VAL A 368 19.51 17.13 16.19
CA VAL A 368 18.72 15.89 15.99
C VAL A 368 17.65 16.05 14.91
N ILE A 369 16.96 17.20 14.88
CA ILE A 369 16.00 17.50 13.79
C ILE A 369 16.73 17.54 12.44
N GLY A 370 17.90 18.19 12.38
CA GLY A 370 18.75 18.25 11.20
C GLY A 370 19.22 16.86 10.73
N LEU A 371 19.54 15.95 11.66
CA LEU A 371 19.91 14.57 11.33
C LEU A 371 18.74 13.76 10.76
N GLN A 372 17.50 13.97 11.25
CA GLN A 372 16.32 13.32 10.68
C GLN A 372 15.97 13.87 9.30
N PHE A 373 16.14 15.19 9.10
CA PHE A 373 16.00 15.81 7.79
C PHE A 373 17.08 15.35 6.81
N SER A 374 18.32 15.24 7.26
CA SER A 374 19.42 14.62 6.51
C SER A 374 19.05 13.18 6.11
N PHE A 375 18.56 12.38 7.06
CA PHE A 375 18.20 10.99 6.80
C PHE A 375 17.09 10.86 5.73
N TYR A 376 16.11 11.78 5.72
CA TYR A 376 15.12 11.86 4.63
C TYR A 376 15.77 12.00 3.25
N TYR A 377 16.76 12.87 3.08
CA TYR A 377 17.47 13.02 1.81
C TYR A 377 18.26 11.78 1.42
N PHE A 378 18.82 11.04 2.40
CA PHE A 378 19.45 9.77 2.08
C PHE A 378 18.45 8.74 1.53
N ILE A 379 17.23 8.70 2.08
CA ILE A 379 16.16 7.85 1.53
C ILE A 379 15.82 8.27 0.10
N GLN A 380 15.70 9.58 -0.17
CA GLN A 380 15.48 10.11 -1.52
C GLN A 380 16.62 9.74 -2.48
N PHE A 381 17.87 9.81 -2.03
CA PHE A 381 19.02 9.33 -2.79
C PHE A 381 18.90 7.84 -3.13
N LYS A 382 18.57 6.99 -2.15
CA LYS A 382 18.39 5.55 -2.36
C LYS A 382 17.26 5.25 -3.35
N HIS A 383 16.17 6.01 -3.29
CA HIS A 383 15.04 5.89 -4.19
C HIS A 383 15.44 6.26 -5.63
N LYS A 384 16.01 7.46 -5.81
CA LYS A 384 16.42 7.99 -7.12
C LYS A 384 17.59 7.24 -7.74
N SER A 385 18.49 6.67 -6.95
CA SER A 385 19.65 5.92 -7.47
C SER A 385 19.26 4.63 -8.18
N LYS A 386 18.08 4.05 -7.88
CA LYS A 386 17.51 2.93 -8.67
C LYS A 386 17.30 3.34 -10.12
N LEU A 387 16.72 4.52 -10.34
CA LEU A 387 16.49 5.13 -11.65
C LEU A 387 17.81 5.56 -12.29
N GLY A 388 18.72 6.09 -11.46
CA GLY A 388 20.05 6.55 -11.84
C GLY A 388 21.01 5.45 -12.34
N LYS A 389 20.69 4.17 -12.11
CA LYS A 389 21.57 3.01 -12.35
C LYS A 389 22.17 2.97 -13.75
N TYR A 390 21.43 3.45 -14.75
CA TYR A 390 21.81 3.38 -16.16
C TYR A 390 22.02 4.75 -16.83
N LEU A 391 22.04 5.85 -16.05
CA LEU A 391 22.18 7.22 -16.56
C LEU A 391 23.37 7.42 -17.51
N PHE A 392 24.51 6.83 -17.19
CA PHE A 392 25.77 6.97 -17.94
C PHE A 392 26.23 5.68 -18.61
N ASN A 393 25.32 4.70 -18.78
CA ASN A 393 25.67 3.45 -19.43
C ASN A 393 25.82 3.66 -20.95
N LEU A 394 27.06 3.79 -21.42
CA LEU A 394 27.40 4.03 -22.83
C LEU A 394 26.78 2.99 -23.79
N ASN A 395 26.63 1.73 -23.37
CA ASN A 395 26.04 0.69 -24.21
C ASN A 395 24.58 0.99 -24.56
N ILE A 396 23.82 1.61 -23.66
CA ILE A 396 22.42 2.01 -23.93
C ILE A 396 22.40 3.10 -24.99
N TYR A 397 23.30 4.07 -24.91
CA TYR A 397 23.38 5.17 -25.86
C TYR A 397 23.84 4.71 -27.25
N GLN A 398 24.86 3.86 -27.31
CA GLN A 398 25.36 3.29 -28.57
C GLN A 398 24.33 2.39 -29.25
N ASN A 399 23.53 1.65 -28.49
CA ASN A 399 22.52 0.74 -29.01
C ASN A 399 21.09 1.31 -28.93
N LYS A 400 20.92 2.64 -28.78
CA LYS A 400 19.62 3.25 -28.50
C LYS A 400 18.56 2.85 -29.55
N ASN A 401 18.90 2.92 -30.84
CA ASN A 401 17.96 2.59 -31.91
C ASN A 401 17.48 1.13 -31.81
N ARG A 402 18.40 0.18 -31.64
CA ARG A 402 18.09 -1.24 -31.47
C ARG A 402 17.23 -1.51 -30.23
N LEU A 403 17.50 -0.83 -29.12
CA LEU A 403 16.69 -0.96 -27.90
C LEU A 403 15.28 -0.38 -28.08
N MET A 404 15.16 0.76 -28.78
CA MET A 404 13.87 1.34 -29.13
C MET A 404 13.08 0.45 -30.10
N GLU A 405 13.73 -0.21 -31.07
CA GLU A 405 13.10 -1.21 -31.94
C GLU A 405 12.49 -2.36 -31.13
N LYS A 406 13.27 -2.98 -30.25
CA LYS A 406 12.81 -4.05 -29.36
C LYS A 406 11.69 -3.60 -28.42
N ARG A 407 11.79 -2.38 -27.90
CA ARG A 407 10.72 -1.78 -27.08
C ARG A 407 9.43 -1.62 -27.89
N ASN A 408 9.53 -1.17 -29.14
CA ASN A 408 8.39 -0.99 -30.02
C ASN A 408 7.79 -2.33 -30.46
N GLU A 409 8.60 -3.39 -30.61
CA GLU A 409 8.08 -4.75 -30.83
C GLU A 409 7.20 -5.21 -29.67
N VAL A 410 7.59 -4.94 -28.42
CA VAL A 410 6.74 -5.20 -27.24
C VAL A 410 5.44 -4.38 -27.32
N LEU A 411 5.53 -3.09 -27.64
CA LEU A 411 4.33 -2.22 -27.71
C LEU A 411 3.36 -2.65 -28.81
N LYS A 412 3.86 -3.07 -29.98
CA LYS A 412 3.03 -3.56 -31.09
C LYS A 412 2.17 -4.76 -30.69
N LEU A 413 2.60 -5.59 -29.72
CA LEU A 413 1.78 -6.71 -29.23
C LEU A 413 0.46 -6.25 -28.60
N PHE A 414 0.40 -5.00 -28.11
CA PHE A 414 -0.82 -4.41 -27.55
C PHE A 414 -1.74 -3.79 -28.60
N GLU A 415 -1.21 -3.44 -29.78
CA GLU A 415 -1.95 -2.79 -30.88
C GLU A 415 -2.58 -3.80 -31.84
N ILE A 416 -2.19 -5.08 -31.78
CA ILE A 416 -2.78 -6.12 -32.63
C ILE A 416 -4.25 -6.31 -32.21
N PRO A 417 -5.22 -6.00 -33.09
CA PRO A 417 -6.60 -6.40 -32.85
C PRO A 417 -6.63 -7.93 -32.81
N LEU A 418 -7.19 -8.48 -31.74
CA LEU A 418 -7.46 -9.91 -31.62
C LEU A 418 -8.72 -10.28 -32.39
#